data_AF-A0A660MJA8-F1
#
_entry.id   AF-A0A660MJA8-F1
#
_cell.length_a   1.000
_cell.length_b   1.000
_cell.length_c   1.000
_cell.angle_alpha   90.00
_cell.angle_beta   90.00
_cell.angle_gamma   90.00
#
_symmetry.space_group_name_H-M   'P 1'
#
loop_
_entity.id
_entity.type
_entity.pdbx_description
1 polymer ?
#
loop_
_entity_poly.entity_id
_entity_poly.type
_entity_poly.pdbx_seq_one_letter_code
_entity_poly.pdbx_strand_id
1 'polypeptide(L)'
;MPGGIMLNVQIRTRDMHTLAEAGIISVWHQYAKQRAVQIEKHSIEAEKQMREWLGRLKEVQNYTDDSLQFYDTIKKELVSNEISVYTPKGDVIDLPRHATPVDFAYAIHREVGNHCIGAVVNGSPYPIYKPLEMAQVVEIITREDAHPHAGWLQFVVTAKARSAINKYLKELAQNDATTLGQRLLGNALRRRGHTLESVGEARWQHYLQENHIADRNTLLTEIGQGLHQAALIATALLEEAGSAVAIVCDDENTRQLEVHSAFESGISLAECCHPLPQEPIIGQVVPGIGIHIHRRECPLRGIVGGEEWIDATWAAERKGLFPAELEITAQEYPRLLANVSGAIADAGANITDFQMNHAAHDAHQRILTVWVEVRDREHLAQLTRQLRLLEGVVQVRRAERSQTP
;
A
#
# COMPACT_ATOMS: atom_id res chain seq x y z
N MET A 1 -49.88 -24.44 58.38
CA MET A 1 -50.86 -23.38 58.70
C MET A 1 -52.14 -23.66 57.92
N PRO A 2 -53.32 -23.66 58.57
CA PRO A 2 -54.62 -23.81 57.90
C PRO A 2 -55.12 -22.44 57.40
N GLY A 3 -55.69 -22.41 56.19
CA GLY A 3 -56.13 -21.19 55.49
C GLY A 3 -55.20 -20.87 54.32
N GLY A 4 -55.59 -21.25 53.10
CA GLY A 4 -54.78 -21.22 51.88
C GLY A 4 -54.35 -19.82 51.42
N ILE A 5 -53.47 -19.18 52.17
CA ILE A 5 -52.79 -17.96 51.80
C ILE A 5 -51.56 -18.38 50.99
N MET A 6 -51.51 -17.96 49.72
CA MET A 6 -50.34 -18.15 48.85
C MET A 6 -49.14 -17.42 49.47
N LEU A 7 -48.18 -18.19 49.98
CA LEU A 7 -46.97 -17.67 50.60
C LEU A 7 -45.86 -17.66 49.56
N ASN A 8 -45.52 -16.47 49.05
CA ASN A 8 -44.49 -16.32 48.04
C ASN A 8 -43.14 -16.16 48.74
N VAL A 9 -42.33 -17.22 48.75
CA VAL A 9 -41.04 -17.26 49.44
C VAL A 9 -39.91 -17.11 48.41
N GLN A 10 -39.07 -16.10 48.60
CA GLN A 10 -37.84 -15.91 47.82
C GLN A 10 -36.62 -16.33 48.62
N ILE A 11 -35.83 -17.26 48.08
CA ILE A 11 -34.56 -17.70 48.67
C ILE A 11 -33.43 -17.09 47.85
N ARG A 12 -32.56 -16.32 48.50
CA ARG A 12 -31.40 -15.64 47.90
C ARG A 12 -30.19 -15.70 48.83
N THR A 13 -28.98 -15.67 48.27
CA THR A 13 -27.74 -15.52 49.06
C THR A 13 -27.64 -14.11 49.63
N ARG A 14 -26.77 -13.89 50.62
CA ARG A 14 -26.56 -12.55 51.20
C ARG A 14 -26.12 -11.53 50.15
N ASP A 15 -25.28 -11.93 49.20
CA ASP A 15 -24.79 -11.03 48.15
C ASP A 15 -25.92 -10.63 47.19
N MET A 16 -26.76 -11.60 46.80
CA MET A 16 -27.94 -11.34 45.97
C MET A 16 -29.00 -10.48 46.70
N HIS A 17 -29.10 -10.62 48.03
CA HIS A 17 -29.96 -9.79 48.85
C HIS A 17 -29.51 -8.33 48.81
N THR A 18 -28.22 -8.08 49.01
CA THR A 18 -27.63 -6.73 49.01
C THR A 18 -27.80 -6.02 47.67
N LEU A 19 -27.54 -6.73 46.55
CA LEU A 19 -27.71 -6.19 45.19
C LEU A 19 -29.17 -5.79 44.90
N ALA A 20 -30.14 -6.59 45.35
CA ALA A 20 -31.55 -6.37 45.04
C ALA A 20 -32.21 -5.31 45.96
N GLU A 21 -31.73 -5.12 47.20
CA GLU A 21 -32.22 -4.08 48.11
C GLU A 21 -31.60 -2.70 47.81
N ALA A 22 -30.29 -2.67 47.58
CA ALA A 22 -29.52 -1.43 47.51
C ALA A 22 -28.98 -1.10 46.11
N GLY A 23 -29.33 -1.92 45.12
CA GLY A 23 -28.96 -1.73 43.71
C GLY A 23 -27.45 -1.85 43.45
N ILE A 24 -27.06 -1.57 42.19
CA ILE A 24 -25.67 -1.59 41.71
C ILE A 24 -24.72 -0.72 42.56
N ILE A 25 -25.25 0.30 43.24
CA ILE A 25 -24.50 1.25 44.07
C ILE A 25 -23.88 0.56 45.30
N SER A 26 -24.56 -0.43 45.88
CA SER A 26 -24.09 -1.13 47.10
C SER A 26 -22.93 -2.09 46.84
N VAL A 27 -23.01 -2.85 45.74
CA VAL A 27 -21.93 -3.73 45.28
C VAL A 27 -20.71 -2.88 44.93
N TRP A 28 -20.90 -1.72 44.29
CA TRP A 28 -19.78 -0.82 44.02
C TRP A 28 -19.14 -0.26 45.30
N HIS A 29 -19.93 0.13 46.31
CA HIS A 29 -19.38 0.65 47.59
C HIS A 29 -18.56 -0.40 48.36
N GLN A 30 -18.92 -1.68 48.22
CA GLN A 30 -18.24 -2.81 48.85
C GLN A 30 -16.97 -3.21 48.09
N TYR A 31 -17.02 -3.21 46.74
CA TYR A 31 -15.86 -3.45 45.87
C TYR A 31 -14.85 -2.28 45.91
N ALA A 32 -15.31 -1.02 45.98
CA ALA A 32 -14.46 0.16 46.09
C ALA A 32 -13.69 0.20 47.43
N LYS A 33 -14.30 -0.25 48.54
CA LYS A 33 -13.62 -0.40 49.83
C LYS A 33 -12.55 -1.49 49.81
N GLN A 34 -12.73 -2.57 49.06
CA GLN A 34 -11.71 -3.62 48.89
C GLN A 34 -10.57 -3.19 47.94
N ARG A 35 -10.83 -2.26 47.02
CA ARG A 35 -9.86 -1.72 46.06
C ARG A 35 -9.06 -0.52 46.60
N ALA A 36 -9.40 0.00 47.78
CA ALA A 36 -8.74 1.12 48.45
C ALA A 36 -7.38 0.76 49.07
N VAL A 37 -6.57 -0.06 48.37
CA VAL A 37 -5.17 -0.31 48.73
C VAL A 37 -4.20 0.38 47.76
N GLN A 38 -4.60 0.90 46.60
CA GLN A 38 -3.69 1.76 45.82
C GLN A 38 -4.38 2.59 44.73
N ILE A 39 -4.04 3.89 44.70
CA ILE A 39 -4.19 4.91 43.62
C ILE A 39 -5.43 5.84 43.72
N GLU A 40 -5.22 7.00 44.35
CA GLU A 40 -6.18 8.10 44.58
C GLU A 40 -6.50 9.00 43.35
N LYS A 41 -5.93 8.76 42.17
CA LYS A 41 -6.17 9.65 41.00
C LYS A 41 -7.26 9.18 40.04
N HIS A 42 -7.44 7.86 39.86
CA HIS A 42 -8.44 7.32 38.93
C HIS A 42 -9.86 7.23 39.50
N SER A 43 -10.04 7.31 40.82
CA SER A 43 -11.36 7.23 41.46
C SER A 43 -12.19 8.49 41.21
N ILE A 44 -11.58 9.67 41.20
CA ILE A 44 -12.27 10.96 41.10
C ILE A 44 -12.83 11.19 39.68
N GLU A 45 -12.10 10.79 38.63
CA GLU A 45 -12.55 10.91 37.24
C GLU A 45 -13.64 9.91 36.88
N ALA A 46 -13.53 8.67 37.37
CA ALA A 46 -14.59 7.66 37.26
C ALA A 46 -15.86 8.11 37.99
N GLU A 47 -15.73 8.69 39.19
CA GLU A 47 -16.86 9.26 39.94
C GLU A 47 -17.51 10.46 39.23
N LYS A 48 -16.71 11.32 38.57
CA LYS A 48 -17.23 12.48 37.83
C LYS A 48 -17.99 12.04 36.58
N GLN A 49 -17.45 11.09 35.81
CA GLN A 49 -18.12 10.51 34.65
C GLN A 49 -19.41 9.79 35.05
N MET A 50 -19.41 9.06 36.17
CA MET A 50 -20.60 8.38 36.69
C MET A 50 -21.68 9.37 37.15
N ARG A 51 -21.31 10.48 37.80
CA ARG A 51 -22.26 11.54 38.19
C ARG A 51 -22.85 12.26 36.97
N GLU A 52 -22.04 12.52 35.95
CA GLU A 52 -22.53 13.09 34.68
C GLU A 52 -23.46 12.10 33.94
N TRP A 53 -23.14 10.80 33.94
CA TRP A 53 -23.98 9.76 33.36
C TRP A 53 -25.32 9.59 34.11
N LEU A 54 -25.29 9.56 35.45
CA LEU A 54 -26.49 9.54 36.29
C LEU A 54 -27.34 10.80 36.13
N GLY A 55 -26.71 11.95 35.88
CA GLY A 55 -27.39 13.20 35.55
C GLY A 55 -28.16 13.10 34.23
N ARG A 56 -27.52 12.60 33.17
CA ARG A 56 -28.15 12.37 31.85
C ARG A 56 -29.29 11.36 31.91
N LEU A 57 -29.14 10.27 32.67
CA LEU A 57 -30.20 9.29 32.88
C LEU A 57 -31.45 9.88 33.54
N LYS A 58 -31.25 10.79 34.51
CA LYS A 58 -32.34 11.47 35.20
C LYS A 58 -33.05 12.49 34.29
N GLU A 59 -32.33 13.10 33.37
CA GLU A 59 -32.91 13.95 32.32
C GLU A 59 -33.74 13.13 31.34
N VAL A 60 -33.24 11.99 30.85
CA VAL A 60 -33.97 11.11 29.92
C VAL A 60 -35.27 10.56 30.53
N GLN A 61 -35.28 10.25 31.84
CA GLN A 61 -36.50 9.84 32.55
C GLN A 61 -37.60 10.92 32.53
N ASN A 62 -37.24 12.21 32.46
CA ASN A 62 -38.20 13.30 32.43
C ASN A 62 -38.83 13.53 31.03
N TYR A 63 -38.30 12.92 29.97
CA TYR A 63 -38.73 13.13 28.58
C TYR A 63 -39.47 11.95 27.95
N THR A 64 -39.62 10.81 28.63
CA THR A 64 -40.21 9.60 28.01
C THR A 64 -41.08 8.81 28.99
N ASP A 65 -42.38 8.73 28.74
CA ASP A 65 -43.35 7.91 29.51
C ASP A 65 -43.32 6.41 29.13
N ASP A 66 -42.55 6.03 28.09
CA ASP A 66 -42.49 4.65 27.58
C ASP A 66 -41.25 3.88 28.08
N SER A 67 -41.48 3.00 29.07
CA SER A 67 -40.46 2.19 29.75
C SER A 67 -39.61 1.30 28.83
N LEU A 68 -40.11 0.91 27.65
CA LEU A 68 -39.39 0.06 26.70
C LEU A 68 -38.34 0.84 25.91
N GLN A 69 -38.63 2.08 25.50
CA GLN A 69 -37.66 2.93 24.81
C GLN A 69 -36.55 3.41 25.75
N PHE A 70 -36.88 3.61 27.02
CA PHE A 70 -35.90 3.86 28.07
C PHE A 70 -34.94 2.68 28.23
N TYR A 71 -35.45 1.45 28.29
CA TYR A 71 -34.63 0.25 28.38
C TYR A 71 -33.71 0.06 27.17
N ASP A 72 -34.20 0.28 25.95
CA ASP A 72 -33.39 0.18 24.73
C ASP A 72 -32.30 1.27 24.63
N THR A 73 -32.58 2.47 25.12
CA THR A 73 -31.59 3.57 25.18
C THR A 73 -30.51 3.27 26.21
N ILE A 74 -30.92 2.81 27.40
CA ILE A 74 -30.02 2.34 28.46
C ILE A 74 -29.18 1.16 27.97
N LYS A 75 -29.78 0.18 27.29
CA LYS A 75 -29.08 -0.98 26.74
C LYS A 75 -28.05 -0.56 25.68
N LYS A 76 -28.33 0.46 24.87
CA LYS A 76 -27.37 1.00 23.89
C LYS A 76 -26.22 1.78 24.53
N GLU A 77 -26.46 2.47 25.65
CA GLU A 77 -25.40 3.15 26.44
C GLU A 77 -24.60 2.20 27.34
N LEU A 78 -25.23 1.14 27.89
CA LEU A 78 -24.58 0.14 28.75
C LEU A 78 -23.80 -0.92 27.99
N VAL A 79 -24.12 -1.17 26.72
CA VAL A 79 -23.26 -1.97 25.85
C VAL A 79 -22.09 -1.07 25.46
N SER A 80 -21.08 -1.03 26.34
CA SER A 80 -19.76 -0.56 25.98
C SER A 80 -19.37 -1.23 24.67
N ASN A 81 -18.96 -0.43 23.69
CA ASN A 81 -18.49 -0.92 22.40
C ASN A 81 -17.09 -1.55 22.54
N GLU A 82 -16.76 -2.06 23.73
CA GLU A 82 -15.45 -2.51 24.18
C GLU A 82 -15.58 -3.96 24.64
N ILE A 83 -14.62 -4.78 24.24
CA ILE A 83 -14.43 -6.15 24.69
C ILE A 83 -13.31 -6.18 25.74
N SER A 84 -13.52 -6.92 26.83
CA SER A 84 -12.48 -7.18 27.82
C SER A 84 -11.88 -8.56 27.55
N VAL A 85 -10.57 -8.60 27.31
CA VAL A 85 -9.78 -9.82 27.06
C VAL A 85 -8.71 -10.00 28.13
N TYR A 86 -8.33 -11.25 28.40
CA TYR A 86 -7.40 -11.60 29.46
C TYR A 86 -6.04 -11.98 28.89
N THR A 87 -4.97 -11.56 29.57
CA THR A 87 -3.63 -12.12 29.36
C THR A 87 -3.51 -13.49 30.06
N PRO A 88 -2.52 -14.34 29.70
CA PRO A 88 -2.30 -15.60 30.41
C PRO A 88 -1.94 -15.43 31.89
N LYS A 89 -1.52 -14.22 32.30
CA LYS A 89 -1.19 -13.85 33.68
C LYS A 89 -2.41 -13.35 34.48
N GLY A 90 -3.57 -13.18 33.83
CA GLY A 90 -4.80 -12.73 34.47
C GLY A 90 -5.06 -11.22 34.40
N ASP A 91 -4.17 -10.46 33.75
CA ASP A 91 -4.41 -9.02 33.53
C ASP A 91 -5.52 -8.81 32.49
N VAL A 92 -6.42 -7.86 32.76
CA VAL A 92 -7.54 -7.49 31.88
C VAL A 92 -7.13 -6.33 30.98
N ILE A 93 -7.36 -6.47 29.68
CA ILE A 93 -7.15 -5.42 28.68
C ILE A 93 -8.46 -5.16 27.95
N ASP A 94 -8.90 -3.90 27.96
CA ASP A 94 -10.08 -3.46 27.24
C ASP A 94 -9.69 -3.01 25.83
N LEU A 95 -10.41 -3.52 24.84
CA LEU A 95 -10.21 -3.25 23.41
C LEU A 95 -11.56 -2.91 22.76
N PRO A 96 -11.61 -2.19 21.64
CA PRO A 96 -12.88 -1.97 20.93
C PRO A 96 -13.43 -3.30 20.39
N ARG A 97 -14.75 -3.36 20.21
CA ARG A 97 -15.40 -4.46 19.49
C ARG A 97 -14.74 -4.66 18.13
N HIS A 98 -14.65 -5.92 17.74
CA HIS A 98 -13.96 -6.39 16.54
C HIS A 98 -12.43 -6.28 16.55
N ALA A 99 -11.81 -5.87 17.67
CA ALA A 99 -10.36 -5.88 17.79
C ALA A 99 -9.79 -7.28 17.55
N THR A 100 -8.61 -7.31 16.93
CA THR A 100 -7.92 -8.55 16.55
C THR A 100 -6.80 -8.89 17.54
N PRO A 101 -6.24 -10.11 17.51
CA PRO A 101 -5.06 -10.44 18.31
C PRO A 101 -3.87 -9.49 18.07
N VAL A 102 -3.74 -8.93 16.87
CA VAL A 102 -2.71 -7.92 16.58
C VAL A 102 -2.96 -6.62 17.34
N ASP A 103 -4.21 -6.17 17.43
CA ASP A 103 -4.58 -5.00 18.24
C ASP A 103 -4.25 -5.24 19.72
N PHE A 104 -4.51 -6.44 20.23
CA PHE A 104 -4.13 -6.85 21.60
C PHE A 104 -2.60 -6.82 21.81
N ALA A 105 -1.83 -7.33 20.84
CA ALA A 105 -0.36 -7.30 20.90
C ALA A 105 0.18 -5.85 21.01
N TYR A 106 -0.33 -4.92 20.18
CA TYR A 106 0.03 -3.51 20.25
C TYR A 106 -0.53 -2.79 21.49
N ALA A 107 -1.61 -3.28 22.10
CA ALA A 107 -2.10 -2.79 23.37
C ALA A 107 -1.10 -3.06 24.50
N ILE A 108 -0.54 -4.28 24.56
CA ILE A 108 0.52 -4.67 25.51
C ILE A 108 1.79 -3.85 25.28
N HIS A 109 2.41 -4.00 24.10
CA HIS A 109 3.65 -3.30 23.79
C HIS A 109 3.92 -3.24 22.29
N ARG A 110 4.55 -2.17 21.83
CA ARG A 110 4.91 -2.00 20.41
C ARG A 110 5.78 -3.14 19.88
N GLU A 111 6.80 -3.54 20.64
CA GLU A 111 7.70 -4.64 20.25
C GLU A 111 6.98 -5.99 20.14
N VAL A 112 6.00 -6.27 21.01
CA VAL A 112 5.21 -7.50 20.93
C VAL A 112 4.32 -7.48 19.69
N GLY A 113 3.74 -6.32 19.37
CA GLY A 113 2.99 -6.11 18.13
C GLY A 113 3.85 -6.29 16.87
N ASN A 114 5.04 -5.67 16.82
CA ASN A 114 5.93 -5.75 15.67
C ASN A 114 6.40 -7.18 15.38
N HIS A 115 6.68 -7.94 16.44
CA HIS A 115 7.21 -9.31 16.35
C HIS A 115 6.11 -10.39 16.37
N CYS A 116 4.84 -10.02 16.21
CA CYS A 116 3.71 -10.96 16.25
C CYS A 116 3.67 -11.85 15.00
N ILE A 117 3.70 -13.18 15.18
CA ILE A 117 3.46 -14.16 14.10
C ILE A 117 2.06 -14.77 14.21
N GLY A 118 1.62 -15.03 15.44
CA GLY A 118 0.44 -15.84 15.70
C GLY A 118 -0.17 -15.53 17.05
N ALA A 119 -1.38 -16.03 17.26
CA ALA A 119 -2.06 -15.95 18.54
C ALA A 119 -2.63 -17.31 18.93
N VAL A 120 -2.69 -17.55 20.23
CA VAL A 120 -3.37 -18.68 20.83
C VAL A 120 -4.47 -18.12 21.72
N VAL A 121 -5.70 -18.57 21.49
CA VAL A 121 -6.87 -18.12 22.25
C VAL A 121 -7.47 -19.32 22.97
N ASN A 122 -7.61 -19.23 24.30
CA ASN A 122 -8.08 -20.31 25.17
C ASN A 122 -7.32 -21.64 24.94
N GLY A 123 -6.00 -21.56 24.72
CA GLY A 123 -5.13 -22.72 24.49
C GLY A 123 -5.21 -23.33 23.08
N SER A 124 -5.98 -22.75 22.14
CA SER A 124 -6.06 -23.21 20.75
C SER A 124 -5.47 -22.20 19.77
N PRO A 125 -4.82 -22.63 18.67
CA PRO A 125 -4.30 -21.72 17.64
C PRO A 125 -5.41 -20.86 17.06
N TYR A 126 -5.18 -19.55 16.96
CA TYR A 126 -6.17 -18.58 16.53
C TYR A 126 -5.64 -17.71 15.39
N PRO A 127 -6.38 -17.53 14.28
CA PRO A 127 -5.94 -16.67 13.19
C PRO A 127 -5.81 -15.20 13.64
N ILE A 128 -4.69 -14.55 13.30
CA ILE A 128 -4.38 -13.17 13.72
C ILE A 128 -5.34 -12.11 13.16
N TYR A 129 -6.06 -12.41 12.08
CA TYR A 129 -7.03 -11.50 11.44
C TYR A 129 -8.45 -11.68 11.98
N LYS A 130 -8.72 -12.76 12.74
CA LYS A 130 -10.06 -13.05 13.25
C LYS A 130 -10.32 -12.16 14.48
N PRO A 131 -11.49 -11.50 14.59
CA PRO A 131 -11.80 -10.68 15.76
C PRO A 131 -11.85 -11.49 17.05
N LEU A 132 -11.48 -10.86 18.17
CA LEU A 132 -11.56 -11.40 19.52
C LEU A 132 -12.99 -11.27 20.09
N GLU A 133 -13.32 -12.16 21.02
CA GLU A 133 -14.59 -12.15 21.74
C GLU A 133 -14.37 -11.84 23.22
N MET A 134 -15.47 -11.53 23.91
CA MET A 134 -15.47 -11.23 25.34
C MET A 134 -14.90 -12.37 26.18
N ALA A 135 -14.13 -12.00 27.20
CA ALA A 135 -13.59 -12.90 28.22
C ALA A 135 -12.70 -14.04 27.69
N GLN A 136 -12.07 -13.86 26.54
CA GLN A 136 -11.09 -14.79 25.99
C GLN A 136 -9.70 -14.57 26.62
N VAL A 137 -8.95 -15.65 26.85
CA VAL A 137 -7.54 -15.59 27.23
C VAL A 137 -6.69 -15.63 25.96
N VAL A 138 -5.92 -14.58 25.71
CA VAL A 138 -5.12 -14.40 24.49
C VAL A 138 -3.64 -14.45 24.81
N GLU A 139 -2.91 -15.36 24.17
CA GLU A 139 -1.46 -15.46 24.19
C GLU A 139 -0.92 -15.11 22.80
N ILE A 140 0.10 -14.25 22.74
CA ILE A 140 0.72 -13.82 21.48
C ILE A 140 2.04 -14.57 21.29
N ILE A 141 2.20 -15.17 20.12
CA ILE A 141 3.44 -15.84 19.72
C ILE A 141 4.30 -14.83 18.98
N THR A 142 5.48 -14.52 19.53
CA THR A 142 6.45 -13.58 18.94
C THR A 142 7.71 -14.28 18.41
N ARG A 143 8.38 -13.63 17.45
CA ARG A 143 9.71 -14.03 16.94
C ARG A 143 10.51 -12.81 16.50
N GLU A 144 11.82 -12.83 16.67
CA GLU A 144 12.71 -11.70 16.34
C GLU A 144 12.70 -11.35 14.84
N ASP A 145 12.57 -12.33 13.94
CA ASP A 145 12.52 -12.08 12.49
C ASP A 145 11.14 -11.62 11.99
N ALA A 146 10.13 -11.57 12.86
CA ALA A 146 8.77 -11.21 12.47
C ALA A 146 8.60 -9.70 12.46
N HIS A 147 8.10 -9.16 11.35
CA HIS A 147 7.93 -7.73 11.15
C HIS A 147 6.52 -7.45 10.58
N PRO A 148 5.93 -6.27 10.86
CA PRO A 148 4.61 -5.95 10.37
C PRO A 148 4.65 -5.70 8.86
N HIS A 149 3.63 -6.20 8.16
CA HIS A 149 3.45 -5.99 6.73
C HIS A 149 2.15 -5.25 6.42
N ALA A 150 2.07 -4.64 5.23
CA ALA A 150 0.94 -3.79 4.81
C ALA A 150 -0.44 -4.47 4.90
N GLY A 151 -0.50 -5.79 4.75
CA GLY A 151 -1.74 -6.57 4.87
C GLY A 151 -2.42 -6.45 6.24
N TRP A 152 -1.68 -6.14 7.32
CA TRP A 152 -2.27 -5.99 8.66
C TRP A 152 -3.26 -4.83 8.74
N LEU A 153 -3.06 -3.76 7.95
CA LEU A 153 -3.92 -2.57 7.95
C LEU A 153 -5.37 -2.87 7.56
N GLN A 154 -5.61 -3.99 6.87
CA GLN A 154 -6.94 -4.44 6.44
C GLN A 154 -7.82 -4.91 7.60
N PHE A 155 -7.21 -5.45 8.67
CA PHE A 155 -7.96 -6.08 9.77
C PHE A 155 -7.71 -5.45 11.14
N VAL A 156 -6.63 -4.67 11.33
CA VAL A 156 -6.44 -3.95 12.60
C VAL A 156 -7.47 -2.84 12.78
N VAL A 157 -8.05 -2.76 13.97
CA VAL A 157 -9.14 -1.82 14.29
C VAL A 157 -8.62 -0.63 15.08
N THR A 158 -7.64 -0.82 15.96
CA THR A 158 -7.19 0.23 16.88
C THR A 158 -6.33 1.27 16.19
N ALA A 159 -6.54 2.55 16.54
CA ALA A 159 -5.72 3.66 16.04
C ALA A 159 -4.24 3.51 16.47
N LYS A 160 -3.99 2.94 17.66
CA LYS A 160 -2.64 2.68 18.17
C LYS A 160 -1.89 1.67 17.29
N ALA A 161 -2.50 0.53 16.97
CA ALA A 161 -1.88 -0.47 16.10
C ALA A 161 -1.67 0.06 14.69
N ARG A 162 -2.68 0.71 14.10
CA ARG A 162 -2.59 1.33 12.76
C ARG A 162 -1.46 2.34 12.66
N SER A 163 -1.34 3.25 13.64
CA SER A 163 -0.30 4.26 13.68
C SER A 163 1.10 3.63 13.81
N ALA A 164 1.26 2.63 14.68
CA ALA A 164 2.52 1.92 14.87
C ALA A 164 2.97 1.17 13.59
N ILE A 165 2.05 0.46 12.94
CA ILE A 165 2.32 -0.26 11.68
C ILE A 165 2.69 0.72 10.57
N ASN A 166 1.90 1.79 10.37
CA ASN A 166 2.19 2.80 9.35
C ASN A 166 3.54 3.47 9.58
N LYS A 167 3.88 3.78 10.84
CA LYS A 167 5.18 4.35 11.20
C LYS A 167 6.32 3.40 10.80
N TYR A 168 6.21 2.12 11.15
CA TYR A 168 7.22 1.13 10.79
C TYR A 168 7.40 1.00 9.27
N LEU A 169 6.29 0.88 8.52
CA LEU A 169 6.34 0.76 7.06
C LEU A 169 6.96 1.99 6.40
N LYS A 170 6.66 3.18 6.94
CA LYS A 170 7.26 4.44 6.47
C LYS A 170 8.76 4.49 6.76
N GLU A 171 9.19 4.10 7.95
CA GLU A 171 10.60 4.02 8.32
C GLU A 171 11.36 3.02 7.43
N LEU A 172 10.77 1.85 7.16
CA LEU A 172 11.34 0.84 6.26
C LEU A 172 11.50 1.39 4.84
N ALA A 173 10.43 1.95 4.27
CA ALA A 173 10.47 2.54 2.94
C ALA A 173 11.48 3.70 2.83
N GLN A 174 11.60 4.50 3.89
CA GLN A 174 12.58 5.57 3.95
C GLN A 174 14.02 5.04 3.96
N ASN A 175 14.32 4.02 4.77
CA ASN A 175 15.65 3.40 4.80
C ASN A 175 16.04 2.74 3.46
N ASP A 176 15.09 2.06 2.82
CA ASP A 176 15.28 1.45 1.50
C ASP A 176 15.54 2.53 0.44
N ALA A 177 14.76 3.62 0.47
CA ALA A 177 14.96 4.77 -0.42
C ALA A 177 16.32 5.43 -0.18
N THR A 178 16.74 5.68 1.07
CA THR A 178 18.06 6.23 1.36
C THR A 178 19.18 5.35 0.80
N THR A 179 19.07 4.02 0.98
CA THR A 179 20.05 3.04 0.49
C THR A 179 20.13 3.04 -1.04
N LEU A 180 18.98 3.10 -1.71
CA LEU A 180 18.89 3.21 -3.15
C LEU A 180 19.50 4.53 -3.65
N GLY A 181 19.15 5.66 -3.03
CA GLY A 181 19.68 6.98 -3.38
C GLY A 181 21.19 7.08 -3.22
N GLN A 182 21.76 6.46 -2.18
CA GLN A 182 23.22 6.32 -2.04
C GLN A 182 23.85 5.59 -3.22
N ARG A 183 23.26 4.47 -3.66
CA ARG A 183 23.76 3.73 -4.82
C ARG A 183 23.67 4.55 -6.10
N LEU A 184 22.54 5.22 -6.33
CA LEU A 184 22.30 6.03 -7.53
C LEU A 184 23.26 7.22 -7.61
N LEU A 185 23.38 8.00 -6.53
CA LEU A 185 24.29 9.14 -6.47
C LEU A 185 25.76 8.69 -6.51
N GLY A 186 26.09 7.60 -5.82
CA GLY A 186 27.43 7.00 -5.87
C GLY A 186 27.83 6.58 -7.29
N ASN A 187 26.92 5.96 -8.03
CA ASN A 187 27.16 5.60 -9.44
C ASN A 187 27.31 6.83 -10.34
N ALA A 188 26.49 7.87 -10.12
CA ALA A 188 26.58 9.12 -10.88
C ALA A 188 27.92 9.84 -10.65
N LEU A 189 28.39 9.90 -9.40
CA LEU A 189 29.71 10.47 -9.06
C LEU A 189 30.86 9.62 -9.63
N ARG A 190 30.75 8.28 -9.60
CA ARG A 190 31.79 7.37 -10.12
C ARG A 190 32.02 7.54 -11.62
N ARG A 191 30.96 7.79 -12.40
CA ARG A 191 31.08 8.10 -13.84
C ARG A 191 31.94 9.35 -14.09
N ARG A 192 32.10 10.22 -13.09
CA ARG A 192 32.92 11.44 -13.13
C ARG A 192 34.23 11.31 -12.34
N GLY A 193 34.62 10.09 -11.96
CA GLY A 193 35.86 9.84 -11.22
C GLY A 193 35.81 10.14 -9.72
N HIS A 194 34.64 10.45 -9.16
CA HIS A 194 34.47 10.79 -7.73
C HIS A 194 33.68 9.72 -6.97
N THR A 195 33.88 9.63 -5.66
CA THR A 195 33.06 8.83 -4.73
C THR A 195 32.31 9.73 -3.75
N LEU A 196 31.27 9.19 -3.11
CA LEU A 196 30.47 9.87 -2.08
C LEU A 196 31.30 10.44 -0.92
N GLU A 197 32.47 9.87 -0.66
CA GLU A 197 33.42 10.29 0.39
C GLU A 197 34.43 11.33 -0.12
N SER A 198 34.71 11.35 -1.42
CA SER A 198 35.60 12.32 -2.04
C SER A 198 34.97 13.72 -2.20
N VAL A 199 33.64 13.81 -2.05
CA VAL A 199 32.92 15.09 -2.03
C VAL A 199 33.07 15.68 -0.63
N GLY A 200 33.85 16.75 -0.51
CA GLY A 200 34.13 17.39 0.78
C GLY A 200 32.87 17.95 1.45
N GLU A 201 32.84 17.90 2.78
CA GLU A 201 31.67 18.27 3.61
C GLU A 201 31.19 19.71 3.36
N ALA A 202 32.10 20.63 3.03
CA ALA A 202 31.74 22.02 2.71
C ALA A 202 30.85 22.13 1.46
N ARG A 203 31.04 21.26 0.45
CA ARG A 203 30.22 21.23 -0.77
C ARG A 203 28.83 20.67 -0.50
N TRP A 204 28.76 19.64 0.35
CA TRP A 204 27.49 19.13 0.84
C TRP A 204 26.68 20.21 1.57
N GLN A 205 27.31 20.94 2.49
CA GLN A 205 26.63 21.99 3.24
C GLN A 205 26.14 23.14 2.35
N HIS A 206 26.96 23.58 1.38
CA HIS A 206 26.56 24.62 0.44
C HIS A 206 25.31 24.21 -0.36
N TYR A 207 25.35 23.02 -0.97
CA TYR A 207 24.25 22.49 -1.76
C TYR A 207 22.96 22.32 -0.95
N LEU A 208 23.07 21.79 0.28
CA LEU A 208 21.93 21.60 1.18
C LEU A 208 21.30 22.95 1.60
N GLN A 209 22.11 23.98 1.84
CA GLN A 209 21.63 25.32 2.19
C GLN A 209 20.93 26.01 1.02
N GLU A 210 21.51 25.97 -0.19
CA GLU A 210 20.92 26.58 -1.38
C GLU A 210 19.56 25.96 -1.73
N ASN A 211 19.45 24.63 -1.61
CA ASN A 211 18.24 23.90 -1.96
C ASN A 211 17.25 23.72 -0.79
N HIS A 212 17.55 24.32 0.37
CA HIS A 212 16.71 24.26 1.57
C HIS A 212 16.43 22.82 2.08
N ILE A 213 17.42 21.92 1.95
CA ILE A 213 17.31 20.52 2.33
C ILE A 213 17.93 20.33 3.71
N ALA A 214 17.19 19.66 4.61
CA ALA A 214 17.55 19.58 6.02
C ALA A 214 18.85 18.82 6.29
N ASP A 215 19.04 17.67 5.62
CA ASP A 215 20.21 16.82 5.82
C ASP A 215 20.53 15.95 4.59
N ARG A 216 21.73 15.38 4.60
CA ARG A 216 22.20 14.47 3.55
C ARG A 216 21.31 13.23 3.40
N ASN A 217 20.76 12.67 4.48
CA ASN A 217 19.91 11.49 4.37
C ASN A 217 18.54 11.86 3.77
N THR A 218 17.99 13.05 4.02
CA THR A 218 16.80 13.52 3.30
C THR A 218 17.08 13.63 1.81
N LEU A 219 18.19 14.25 1.38
CA LEU A 219 18.52 14.31 -0.04
C LEU A 219 18.65 12.91 -0.67
N LEU A 220 19.35 12.00 -0.01
CA LEU A 220 19.50 10.62 -0.49
C LEU A 220 18.16 9.88 -0.54
N THR A 221 17.28 10.13 0.42
CA THR A 221 15.92 9.59 0.42
C THR A 221 15.11 10.13 -0.76
N GLU A 222 15.18 11.43 -1.03
CA GLU A 222 14.49 12.08 -2.16
C GLU A 222 15.01 11.59 -3.52
N ILE A 223 16.32 11.36 -3.64
CA ILE A 223 16.92 10.71 -4.81
C ILE A 223 16.39 9.29 -4.97
N GLY A 224 16.35 8.51 -3.88
CA GLY A 224 15.83 7.14 -3.89
C GLY A 224 14.33 7.06 -4.23
N GLN A 225 13.56 8.08 -3.87
CA GLN A 225 12.15 8.23 -4.23
C GLN A 225 11.94 8.77 -5.66
N GLY A 226 13.01 9.20 -6.35
CA GLY A 226 12.93 9.76 -7.71
C GLY A 226 12.52 11.23 -7.78
N LEU A 227 12.45 11.94 -6.64
CA LEU A 227 12.14 13.37 -6.60
C LEU A 227 13.28 14.23 -7.17
N HIS A 228 14.52 13.74 -7.05
CA HIS A 228 15.69 14.38 -7.62
C HIS A 228 16.55 13.43 -8.46
N GLN A 229 17.08 13.94 -9.57
CA GLN A 229 17.96 13.17 -10.43
C GLN A 229 19.39 13.14 -9.88
N ALA A 230 19.90 11.94 -9.61
CA ALA A 230 21.24 11.72 -9.08
C ALA A 230 22.36 12.35 -9.94
N ALA A 231 22.20 12.40 -11.26
CA ALA A 231 23.22 12.94 -12.18
C ALA A 231 23.36 14.47 -12.12
N LEU A 232 22.24 15.19 -11.94
CA LEU A 232 22.19 16.65 -11.80
C LEU A 232 22.71 17.08 -10.42
N ILE A 233 22.41 16.31 -9.39
CA ILE A 233 22.97 16.55 -8.06
C ILE A 233 24.47 16.30 -8.09
N ALA A 234 24.92 15.25 -8.76
CA ALA A 234 26.34 14.98 -8.92
C ALA A 234 27.09 16.07 -9.72
N THR A 235 26.45 16.83 -10.61
CA THR A 235 27.11 18.00 -11.25
C THR A 235 27.18 19.15 -10.27
N ALA A 236 26.05 19.49 -9.65
CA ALA A 236 25.95 20.61 -8.73
C ALA A 236 26.87 20.45 -7.49
N LEU A 237 27.08 19.22 -7.01
CA LEU A 237 28.02 18.92 -5.93
C LEU A 237 29.51 19.00 -6.35
N LEU A 238 29.80 18.96 -7.64
CA LEU A 238 31.17 19.02 -8.17
C LEU A 238 31.54 20.40 -8.71
N GLU A 239 30.58 21.25 -9.06
CA GLU A 239 30.80 22.62 -9.52
C GLU A 239 31.03 23.59 -8.34
N GLU A 240 32.07 24.42 -8.42
CA GLU A 240 32.27 25.57 -7.54
C GLU A 240 31.53 26.79 -8.12
N ALA A 241 30.81 27.53 -7.27
CA ALA A 241 30.29 28.86 -7.58
C ALA A 241 31.46 29.81 -7.97
N GLY A 242 31.81 29.84 -9.25
CA GLY A 242 32.84 30.72 -9.79
C GLY A 242 33.79 30.14 -10.84
N SER A 243 33.65 28.88 -11.23
CA SER A 243 34.50 28.31 -12.28
C SER A 243 33.68 27.81 -13.45
N ALA A 244 33.41 28.73 -14.39
CA ALA A 244 33.05 28.38 -15.76
C ALA A 244 34.26 27.68 -16.40
N VAL A 245 34.42 26.39 -16.13
CA VAL A 245 35.32 25.54 -16.90
C VAL A 245 34.48 24.85 -17.93
N ALA A 246 34.76 25.23 -19.17
CA ALA A 246 34.40 24.59 -20.41
C ALA A 246 33.83 23.19 -20.22
N ILE A 247 32.57 23.04 -20.61
CA ILE A 247 32.13 21.86 -21.34
C ILE A 247 33.26 21.59 -22.34
N VAL A 248 34.12 20.62 -22.04
CA VAL A 248 34.89 19.96 -23.09
C VAL A 248 33.82 19.16 -23.82
N CYS A 249 33.15 19.86 -24.74
CA CYS A 249 32.36 19.29 -25.80
C CYS A 249 33.37 18.68 -26.76
N ASP A 250 33.92 17.54 -26.37
CA ASP A 250 34.46 16.63 -27.38
C ASP A 250 33.32 15.73 -27.82
N ASP A 251 33.09 15.81 -29.13
CA ASP A 251 32.07 15.20 -29.97
C ASP A 251 30.62 15.68 -29.87
N GLU A 252 30.18 16.29 -30.98
CA GLU A 252 28.80 16.53 -31.42
C GLU A 252 27.91 15.28 -31.50
N ASN A 253 28.35 14.15 -30.95
CA ASN A 253 27.65 12.87 -31.03
C ASN A 253 26.84 12.50 -29.76
N THR A 254 26.90 13.32 -28.70
CA THR A 254 26.41 12.90 -27.36
C THR A 254 25.13 13.61 -26.90
N ARG A 255 24.16 13.79 -27.82
CA ARG A 255 22.74 14.04 -27.45
C ARG A 255 21.84 12.83 -27.71
N GLN A 256 22.42 11.70 -28.08
CA GLN A 256 21.68 10.48 -28.38
C GLN A 256 21.66 9.58 -27.14
N LEU A 257 20.48 9.43 -26.54
CA LEU A 257 20.24 8.46 -25.48
C LEU A 257 20.18 7.06 -26.10
N GLU A 258 21.16 6.20 -25.79
CA GLU A 258 21.15 4.80 -26.21
C GLU A 258 20.34 3.94 -25.24
N VAL A 259 19.31 3.25 -25.76
CA VAL A 259 18.44 2.37 -24.96
C VAL A 259 18.85 0.92 -25.16
N HIS A 260 19.28 0.25 -24.09
CA HIS A 260 19.73 -1.15 -24.14
C HIS A 260 18.63 -2.16 -23.82
N SER A 261 17.67 -1.81 -22.97
CA SER A 261 16.61 -2.72 -22.50
C SER A 261 15.32 -1.98 -22.16
N ALA A 262 14.21 -2.73 -22.07
CA ALA A 262 12.90 -2.20 -21.68
C ALA A 262 12.82 -1.71 -20.21
N PHE A 263 13.77 -2.10 -19.37
CA PHE A 263 13.75 -1.89 -17.92
C PHE A 263 15.06 -1.29 -17.39
N GLU A 264 15.62 -0.33 -18.11
CA GLU A 264 16.80 0.38 -17.64
C GLU A 264 16.43 1.39 -16.55
N SER A 265 17.22 1.48 -15.48
CA SER A 265 16.87 2.31 -14.32
C SER A 265 16.75 3.79 -14.72
N GLY A 266 15.54 4.34 -14.62
CA GLY A 266 15.22 5.73 -14.99
C GLY A 266 14.77 5.93 -16.44
N ILE A 267 14.65 4.86 -17.23
CA ILE A 267 14.10 4.85 -18.58
C ILE A 267 12.92 3.87 -18.63
N SER A 268 11.74 4.35 -18.98
CA SER A 268 10.52 3.55 -19.13
C SER A 268 10.02 3.59 -20.57
N LEU A 269 9.40 2.51 -21.05
CA LEU A 269 8.76 2.50 -22.37
C LEU A 269 7.32 3.01 -22.25
N ALA A 270 6.88 3.84 -23.20
CA ALA A 270 5.53 4.39 -23.16
C ALA A 270 4.46 3.37 -23.60
N GLU A 271 3.44 3.19 -22.77
CA GLU A 271 2.26 2.33 -23.05
C GLU A 271 1.37 2.85 -24.19
N CYS A 272 1.53 4.11 -24.62
CA CYS A 272 0.70 4.66 -25.68
C CYS A 272 1.08 4.16 -27.08
N CYS A 273 2.36 3.83 -27.29
CA CYS A 273 2.90 3.44 -28.60
C CYS A 273 3.82 2.21 -28.56
N HIS A 274 4.13 1.68 -27.37
CA HIS A 274 4.87 0.44 -27.14
C HIS A 274 6.14 0.32 -27.99
N PRO A 275 7.08 1.28 -27.95
CA PRO A 275 8.19 1.35 -28.92
C PRO A 275 9.03 0.07 -28.93
N LEU A 276 9.35 -0.41 -30.14
CA LEU A 276 10.14 -1.63 -30.32
C LEU A 276 11.54 -1.33 -30.87
N PRO A 277 12.52 -2.21 -30.63
CA PRO A 277 13.82 -2.15 -31.28
C PRO A 277 13.71 -2.03 -32.80
N GLN A 278 14.64 -1.27 -33.40
CA GLN A 278 14.70 -0.94 -34.84
C GLN A 278 13.63 0.08 -35.30
N GLU A 279 12.87 0.68 -34.38
CA GLU A 279 11.99 1.80 -34.68
C GLU A 279 12.65 3.13 -34.32
N PRO A 280 12.37 4.24 -35.05
CA PRO A 280 12.81 5.55 -34.64
C PRO A 280 12.10 5.95 -33.34
N ILE A 281 12.88 6.26 -32.30
CA ILE A 281 12.39 6.60 -30.96
C ILE A 281 12.77 8.02 -30.56
N ILE A 282 12.12 8.53 -29.51
CA ILE A 282 12.39 9.82 -28.88
C ILE A 282 12.10 9.68 -27.38
N GLY A 283 12.89 10.35 -26.54
CA GLY A 283 12.67 10.39 -25.09
C GLY A 283 11.89 11.64 -24.68
N GLN A 284 10.93 11.48 -23.77
CA GLN A 284 10.26 12.56 -23.07
C GLN A 284 10.72 12.58 -21.62
N VAL A 285 11.19 13.71 -21.12
CA VAL A 285 11.56 13.85 -19.70
C VAL A 285 10.30 14.10 -18.89
N VAL A 286 9.97 13.19 -17.98
CA VAL A 286 8.80 13.28 -17.09
C VAL A 286 9.29 13.44 -15.64
N PRO A 287 8.98 14.58 -14.97
CA PRO A 287 9.34 14.77 -13.57
C PRO A 287 8.79 13.64 -12.68
N GLY A 288 9.65 13.05 -11.84
CA GLY A 288 9.28 12.00 -10.88
C GLY A 288 9.22 10.57 -11.42
N ILE A 289 9.17 10.35 -12.75
CA ILE A 289 9.13 9.00 -13.36
C ILE A 289 10.42 8.69 -14.15
N GLY A 290 11.06 9.71 -14.73
CA GLY A 290 12.29 9.57 -15.51
C GLY A 290 12.08 9.87 -16.99
N ILE A 291 12.79 9.17 -17.87
CA ILE A 291 12.68 9.34 -19.33
C ILE A 291 11.69 8.30 -19.88
N HIS A 292 10.60 8.76 -20.47
CA HIS A 292 9.66 7.92 -21.19
C HIS A 292 10.05 7.83 -22.66
N ILE A 293 10.30 6.64 -23.17
CA ILE A 293 10.62 6.41 -24.58
C ILE A 293 9.32 6.25 -25.36
N HIS A 294 9.18 7.07 -26.40
CA HIS A 294 8.10 7.02 -27.37
C HIS A 294 8.63 6.68 -28.75
N ARG A 295 7.75 6.19 -29.64
CA ARG A 295 8.01 6.25 -31.08
C ARG A 295 8.06 7.70 -31.53
N ARG A 296 8.95 8.00 -32.49
CA ARG A 296 9.12 9.36 -33.05
C ARG A 296 7.81 9.92 -33.65
N GLU A 297 6.97 9.02 -34.17
CA GLU A 297 5.65 9.29 -34.76
C GLU A 297 4.49 8.97 -33.79
N CYS A 298 4.69 9.11 -32.48
CA CYS A 298 3.63 8.85 -31.50
C CYS A 298 2.47 9.86 -31.65
N PRO A 299 1.20 9.41 -31.69
CA PRO A 299 0.04 10.29 -31.85
C PRO A 299 -0.23 11.21 -30.65
N LEU A 300 0.35 10.91 -29.48
CA LEU A 300 0.21 11.73 -28.27
C LEU A 300 1.38 12.70 -28.05
N ARG A 301 2.31 12.79 -29.00
CA ARG A 301 3.47 13.68 -28.92
C ARG A 301 3.02 15.15 -28.87
N GLY A 302 3.50 15.89 -27.88
CA GLY A 302 3.18 17.32 -27.68
C GLY A 302 1.86 17.61 -26.96
N ILE A 303 1.07 16.57 -26.66
CA ILE A 303 -0.20 16.67 -25.94
C ILE A 303 0.01 16.36 -24.46
N VAL A 304 0.87 15.39 -24.16
CA VAL A 304 1.29 15.05 -22.81
C VAL A 304 2.31 16.10 -22.36
N GLY A 305 1.94 16.93 -21.39
CA GLY A 305 2.80 17.98 -20.85
C GLY A 305 4.16 17.44 -20.37
N GLY A 306 5.23 18.05 -20.86
CA GLY A 306 6.63 17.76 -20.53
C GLY A 306 7.49 18.65 -21.42
N GLU A 307 8.29 19.52 -20.80
CA GLU A 307 8.91 20.66 -21.51
C GLU A 307 10.17 20.28 -22.31
N GLU A 308 10.69 19.05 -22.16
CA GLU A 308 11.92 18.63 -22.84
C GLU A 308 11.82 17.25 -23.50
N TRP A 309 12.14 17.23 -24.80
CA TRP A 309 12.30 16.03 -25.62
C TRP A 309 13.78 15.80 -25.93
N ILE A 310 14.24 14.56 -25.84
CA ILE A 310 15.63 14.16 -26.07
C ILE A 310 15.66 13.16 -27.22
N ASP A 311 16.64 13.30 -28.13
CA ASP A 311 16.87 12.32 -29.18
C ASP A 311 17.36 10.99 -28.57
N ALA A 312 16.76 9.88 -28.99
CA ALA A 312 17.09 8.55 -28.50
C ALA A 312 17.30 7.58 -29.65
N THR A 313 18.16 6.59 -29.43
CA THR A 313 18.48 5.53 -30.38
C THR A 313 18.54 4.19 -29.65
N TRP A 314 18.29 3.10 -30.37
CA TRP A 314 18.44 1.76 -29.81
C TRP A 314 19.92 1.35 -29.82
N ALA A 315 20.42 0.83 -28.71
CA ALA A 315 21.78 0.31 -28.64
C ALA A 315 21.96 -0.94 -29.52
N ALA A 316 23.20 -1.20 -29.93
CA ALA A 316 23.56 -2.37 -30.74
C ALA A 316 23.41 -3.70 -29.97
N GLU A 317 23.80 -3.71 -28.69
CA GLU A 317 23.59 -4.84 -27.77
C GLU A 317 22.29 -4.66 -26.98
N ARG A 318 21.28 -5.47 -27.31
CA ARG A 318 19.95 -5.41 -26.70
C ARG A 318 19.72 -6.63 -25.81
N LYS A 319 19.13 -6.41 -24.62
CA LYS A 319 18.83 -7.48 -23.66
C LYS A 319 17.35 -7.43 -23.25
N GLY A 320 16.66 -8.57 -23.37
CA GLY A 320 15.29 -8.75 -22.89
C GLY A 320 14.22 -8.82 -23.98
N LEU A 321 12.97 -8.97 -23.54
CA LEU A 321 11.77 -8.90 -24.37
C LEU A 321 11.09 -7.54 -24.19
N PHE A 322 10.33 -7.11 -25.19
CA PHE A 322 9.67 -5.81 -25.26
C PHE A 322 8.16 -6.02 -25.37
N PRO A 323 7.36 -5.31 -24.56
CA PRO A 323 5.91 -5.42 -24.62
C PRO A 323 5.35 -4.80 -25.90
N ALA A 324 4.36 -5.46 -26.49
CA ALA A 324 3.59 -4.98 -27.62
C ALA A 324 2.12 -5.36 -27.45
N GLU A 325 1.23 -4.50 -27.92
CA GLU A 325 -0.21 -4.73 -27.87
C GLU A 325 -0.74 -4.93 -29.30
N LEU A 326 -1.49 -6.01 -29.50
CA LEU A 326 -2.10 -6.39 -30.78
C LEU A 326 -3.62 -6.37 -30.65
N GLU A 327 -4.28 -5.74 -31.61
CA GLU A 327 -5.72 -5.84 -31.79
C GLU A 327 -6.01 -6.69 -33.03
N ILE A 328 -6.70 -7.79 -32.83
CA ILE A 328 -7.04 -8.78 -33.85
C ILE A 328 -8.56 -8.77 -34.02
N THR A 329 -9.02 -8.40 -35.20
CA THR A 329 -10.42 -8.50 -35.58
C THR A 329 -10.63 -9.81 -36.33
N ALA A 330 -11.50 -10.67 -35.83
CA ALA A 330 -11.78 -11.98 -36.42
C ALA A 330 -13.27 -12.31 -36.41
N GLN A 331 -13.73 -13.14 -37.36
CA GLN A 331 -15.06 -13.75 -37.30
C GLN A 331 -15.09 -14.83 -36.23
N GLU A 332 -16.21 -14.95 -35.53
CA GLU A 332 -16.40 -15.96 -34.50
C GLU A 332 -16.57 -17.36 -35.09
N TYR A 333 -15.71 -18.28 -34.68
CA TYR A 333 -15.84 -19.70 -35.01
C TYR A 333 -15.27 -20.58 -33.88
N PRO A 334 -15.67 -21.87 -33.80
CA PRO A 334 -15.15 -22.78 -32.79
C PRO A 334 -13.63 -22.91 -32.87
N ARG A 335 -12.95 -22.69 -31.72
CA ARG A 335 -11.49 -22.71 -31.53
C ARG A 335 -10.71 -21.46 -31.96
N LEU A 336 -11.38 -20.35 -32.32
CA LEU A 336 -10.70 -19.08 -32.61
C LEU A 336 -9.62 -18.72 -31.56
N LEU A 337 -9.97 -18.74 -30.27
CA LEU A 337 -9.05 -18.42 -29.18
C LEU A 337 -7.84 -19.39 -29.16
N ALA A 338 -8.09 -20.69 -29.26
CA ALA A 338 -7.04 -21.70 -29.22
C ALA A 338 -6.08 -21.57 -30.41
N ASN A 339 -6.60 -21.27 -31.60
CA ASN A 339 -5.80 -21.04 -32.80
C ASN A 339 -4.93 -19.79 -32.67
N VAL A 340 -5.48 -18.69 -32.15
CA VAL A 340 -4.75 -17.43 -31.93
C VAL A 340 -3.65 -17.62 -30.88
N SER A 341 -3.98 -18.21 -29.72
CA SER A 341 -2.98 -18.48 -28.68
C SER A 341 -1.89 -19.45 -29.16
N GLY A 342 -2.27 -20.49 -29.91
CA GLY A 342 -1.32 -21.43 -30.52
C GLY A 342 -0.36 -20.75 -31.49
N ALA A 343 -0.89 -19.91 -32.39
CA ALA A 343 -0.05 -19.17 -33.34
C ALA A 343 0.92 -18.19 -32.65
N ILE A 344 0.53 -17.58 -31.51
CA ILE A 344 1.44 -16.72 -30.73
C ILE A 344 2.54 -17.55 -30.08
N ALA A 345 2.19 -18.70 -29.49
CA ALA A 345 3.16 -19.60 -28.88
C ALA A 345 4.14 -20.18 -29.92
N ASP A 346 3.65 -20.58 -31.10
CA ASP A 346 4.45 -21.10 -32.21
C ASP A 346 5.42 -20.06 -32.78
N ALA A 347 5.07 -18.77 -32.70
CA ALA A 347 5.95 -17.67 -33.05
C ALA A 347 7.10 -17.49 -32.04
N GLY A 348 7.01 -18.09 -30.84
CA GLY A 348 7.95 -17.89 -29.75
C GLY A 348 7.75 -16.56 -29.01
N ALA A 349 6.53 -16.02 -29.01
CA ALA A 349 6.16 -14.84 -28.24
C ALA A 349 5.42 -15.24 -26.95
N ASN A 350 5.67 -14.50 -25.87
CA ASN A 350 4.96 -14.69 -24.60
C ASN A 350 3.65 -13.90 -24.60
N ILE A 351 2.58 -14.44 -24.01
CA ILE A 351 1.30 -13.73 -23.83
C ILE A 351 1.23 -13.26 -22.37
N THR A 352 1.16 -11.96 -22.16
CA THR A 352 1.07 -11.35 -20.84
C THR A 352 -0.37 -11.21 -20.39
N ASP A 353 -1.25 -10.74 -21.28
CA ASP A 353 -2.68 -10.55 -21.01
C ASP A 353 -3.48 -10.71 -22.31
N PHE A 354 -4.77 -11.03 -22.17
CA PHE A 354 -5.67 -11.31 -23.28
C PHE A 354 -7.11 -10.90 -22.94
N GLN A 355 -7.72 -10.09 -23.81
CA GLN A 355 -9.11 -9.68 -23.72
C GLN A 355 -9.84 -9.97 -25.03
N MET A 356 -11.11 -10.38 -24.94
CA MET A 356 -11.95 -10.63 -26.11
C MET A 356 -13.31 -9.96 -25.93
N ASN A 357 -13.60 -9.03 -26.84
CA ASN A 357 -14.83 -8.26 -26.87
C ASN A 357 -15.62 -8.55 -28.16
N HIS A 358 -16.91 -8.22 -28.16
CA HIS A 358 -17.71 -8.21 -29.37
C HIS A 358 -17.47 -6.90 -30.14
N ALA A 359 -17.47 -6.96 -31.47
CA ALA A 359 -17.47 -5.76 -32.28
C ALA A 359 -18.80 -5.01 -32.13
N ALA A 360 -18.75 -3.69 -31.99
CA ALA A 360 -19.93 -2.87 -31.70
C ALA A 360 -21.05 -2.94 -32.77
N HIS A 361 -20.72 -3.35 -34.00
CA HIS A 361 -21.64 -3.32 -35.15
C HIS A 361 -21.91 -4.70 -35.77
N ASP A 362 -21.32 -5.79 -35.27
CA ASP A 362 -21.55 -7.15 -35.76
C ASP A 362 -21.34 -8.19 -34.64
N ALA A 363 -22.38 -8.92 -34.29
CA ALA A 363 -22.34 -9.96 -33.25
C ALA A 363 -21.45 -11.16 -33.62
N HIS A 364 -21.22 -11.39 -34.92
CA HIS A 364 -20.38 -12.48 -35.42
C HIS A 364 -18.91 -12.08 -35.57
N GLN A 365 -18.55 -10.86 -35.19
CA GLN A 365 -17.17 -10.36 -35.23
C GLN A 365 -16.65 -10.10 -33.80
N ARG A 366 -15.46 -10.63 -33.53
CA ARG A 366 -14.77 -10.52 -32.25
C ARG A 366 -13.54 -9.62 -32.40
N ILE A 367 -13.30 -8.80 -31.39
CA ILE A 367 -12.09 -7.99 -31.25
C ILE A 367 -11.29 -8.59 -30.10
N LEU A 368 -10.11 -9.11 -30.41
CA LEU A 368 -9.19 -9.71 -29.46
C LEU A 368 -8.05 -8.72 -29.22
N THR A 369 -7.90 -8.23 -28.00
CA THR A 369 -6.79 -7.39 -27.58
C THR A 369 -5.79 -8.27 -26.82
N VAL A 370 -4.57 -8.37 -27.32
CA VAL A 370 -3.55 -9.28 -26.81
C VAL A 370 -2.28 -8.51 -26.49
N TRP A 371 -1.83 -8.61 -25.24
CA TRP A 371 -0.53 -8.11 -24.80
C TRP A 371 0.49 -9.22 -24.92
N VAL A 372 1.52 -8.99 -25.74
CA VAL A 372 2.58 -9.95 -26.04
C VAL A 372 3.95 -9.35 -25.77
N GLU A 373 4.92 -10.21 -25.46
CA GLU A 373 6.32 -9.81 -25.36
C GLU A 373 7.11 -10.35 -26.57
N VAL A 374 7.73 -9.44 -27.32
CA VAL A 374 8.47 -9.72 -28.55
C VAL A 374 9.92 -9.29 -28.44
N ARG A 375 10.77 -9.74 -29.37
CA ARG A 375 12.22 -9.45 -29.32
C ARG A 375 12.54 -8.14 -30.03
N ASP A 376 11.92 -7.93 -31.17
CA ASP A 376 12.14 -6.79 -32.05
C ASP A 376 10.94 -6.65 -33.02
N ARG A 377 11.00 -5.61 -33.86
CA ARG A 377 10.01 -5.33 -34.90
C ARG A 377 9.87 -6.48 -35.90
N GLU A 378 10.95 -7.17 -36.26
CA GLU A 378 10.92 -8.29 -37.20
C GLU A 378 10.13 -9.48 -36.65
N HIS A 379 10.35 -9.79 -35.37
CA HIS A 379 9.63 -10.82 -34.64
C HIS A 379 8.12 -10.51 -34.58
N LEU A 380 7.74 -9.26 -34.26
CA LEU A 380 6.33 -8.85 -34.29
C LEU A 380 5.72 -8.96 -35.70
N ALA A 381 6.47 -8.59 -36.73
CA ALA A 381 6.02 -8.68 -38.11
C ALA A 381 5.81 -10.15 -38.54
N GLN A 382 6.67 -11.07 -38.10
CA GLN A 382 6.50 -12.51 -38.31
C GLN A 382 5.24 -13.04 -37.62
N LEU A 383 5.06 -12.69 -36.34
CA LEU A 383 3.85 -13.05 -35.58
C LEU A 383 2.58 -12.53 -36.27
N THR A 384 2.58 -11.27 -36.70
CA THR A 384 1.44 -10.65 -37.39
C THR A 384 1.11 -11.37 -38.70
N ARG A 385 2.13 -11.81 -39.45
CA ARG A 385 1.93 -12.60 -40.68
C ARG A 385 1.29 -13.95 -40.40
N GLN A 386 1.75 -14.65 -39.35
CA GLN A 386 1.18 -15.94 -38.97
C GLN A 386 -0.28 -15.80 -38.51
N LEU A 387 -0.58 -14.78 -37.70
CA LEU A 387 -1.94 -14.50 -37.26
C LEU A 387 -2.89 -14.18 -38.42
N ARG A 388 -2.43 -13.50 -39.46
CA ARG A 388 -3.23 -13.22 -40.67
C ARG A 388 -3.55 -14.45 -41.52
N LEU A 389 -2.81 -15.54 -41.36
CA LEU A 389 -3.06 -16.80 -42.07
C LEU A 389 -4.12 -17.67 -41.39
N LEU A 390 -4.50 -17.33 -40.15
CA LEU A 390 -5.55 -18.05 -39.45
C LEU A 390 -6.90 -17.80 -40.11
N GLU A 391 -7.67 -18.87 -40.25
CA GLU A 391 -9.05 -18.80 -40.74
C GLU A 391 -9.86 -17.84 -39.86
N GLY A 392 -10.71 -17.04 -40.47
CA GLY A 392 -11.57 -16.07 -39.79
C GLY A 392 -10.88 -14.78 -39.31
N VAL A 393 -9.55 -14.65 -39.34
CA VAL A 393 -8.88 -13.37 -39.02
C VAL A 393 -9.06 -12.38 -40.17
N VAL A 394 -9.73 -11.26 -39.89
CA VAL A 394 -10.03 -10.20 -40.86
C VAL A 394 -8.93 -9.15 -40.86
N GLN A 395 -8.49 -8.73 -39.68
CA GLN A 395 -7.50 -7.68 -39.53
C GLN A 395 -6.63 -7.93 -38.30
N VAL A 396 -5.33 -7.64 -38.43
CA VAL A 396 -4.41 -7.57 -37.29
C VAL A 396 -3.71 -6.22 -37.37
N ARG A 397 -3.85 -5.43 -36.31
CA ARG A 397 -3.18 -4.15 -36.12
C ARG A 397 -2.44 -4.13 -34.79
N ARG A 398 -1.37 -3.37 -34.71
CA ARG A 398 -0.78 -3.01 -33.41
C ARG A 398 -1.67 -1.95 -32.79
N ALA A 399 -2.04 -2.13 -31.53
CA ALA A 399 -2.81 -1.13 -30.83
C ALA A 399 -1.90 0.08 -30.54
N GLU A 400 -2.31 1.23 -31.05
CA GLU A 400 -1.74 2.52 -30.69
C GLU A 400 -2.87 3.31 -30.03
N ARG A 401 -2.62 3.90 -28.86
CA ARG A 401 -3.62 4.77 -28.23
C ARG A 401 -3.71 6.04 -29.07
N SER A 402 -4.68 6.10 -29.98
CA SER A 402 -5.02 7.28 -30.76
C SER A 402 -6.10 8.10 -30.06
N GLN A 403 -6.17 9.38 -30.36
CA GLN A 403 -7.01 10.33 -29.63
C GLN A 403 -8.50 10.30 -30.01
N THR A 404 -8.99 9.27 -30.73
CA THR A 404 -10.39 9.25 -31.16
C THR A 404 -11.24 8.47 -30.16
N PRO A 405 -12.36 9.04 -29.66
CA PRO A 405 -13.16 8.48 -28.57
C PRO A 405 -13.84 7.14 -28.92
#